data_AF-A0A162V3Z5-F1
#
_entry.id   AF-A0A162V3Z5-F1
#
_cell.length_a   1.000
_cell.length_b   1.000
_cell.length_c   1.000
_cell.angle_alpha   90.00
_cell.angle_beta   90.00
_cell.angle_gamma   90.00
#
_symmetry.space_group_name_H-M   'P 1'
#
loop_
_entity.id
_entity.type
_entity.pdbx_description
1 polymer ?
#
loop_
_entity_poly.entity_id
_entity_poly.type
_entity_poly.pdbx_seq_one_letter_code
_entity_poly.pdbx_strand_id
1 'polypeptide(L)'
;MEKILKELIEEKVDISIADSTMFLLNAVTVLSVEGTIVKLKTTVNNTIVIPIQEIVAIRSNLIYGISFKNNCDLEVCKEGESLRRYFASIIGKKVSIQTKGEGEFKYINSRIVTGTGKGIVIIEGTIAISLSKINLIEEIT
;
A
#
# COMPACT_ATOMS: atom_id res chain seq x y z
N MET A 1 6.30 0.18 1.75
CA MET A 1 5.93 0.09 0.32
C MET A 1 7.03 -0.55 -0.53
N GLU A 2 8.26 -0.06 -0.50
CA GLU A 2 9.40 -0.61 -1.27
C GLU A 2 9.55 -2.14 -1.18
N LYS A 3 9.53 -2.71 0.03
CA LYS A 3 9.62 -4.17 0.22
C LYS A 3 8.53 -4.92 -0.55
N ILE A 4 7.28 -4.43 -0.51
CA ILE A 4 6.17 -5.05 -1.25
C ILE A 4 6.44 -5.02 -2.74
N LEU A 5 6.86 -3.86 -3.27
CA LEU A 5 7.14 -3.74 -4.70
C LEU A 5 8.25 -4.67 -5.17
N LYS A 6 9.28 -4.92 -4.34
CA LYS A 6 10.36 -5.88 -4.65
C LYS A 6 9.85 -7.31 -4.74
N GLU A 7 8.92 -7.70 -3.87
CA GLU A 7 8.27 -9.03 -3.90
C GLU A 7 7.26 -9.16 -5.05
N LEU A 8 6.92 -8.07 -5.75
CA LEU A 8 5.97 -8.02 -6.85
C LEU A 8 6.64 -7.77 -8.20
N ILE A 9 7.97 -7.88 -8.31
CA ILE A 9 8.67 -7.79 -9.60
C ILE A 9 8.14 -8.85 -10.56
N GLU A 10 7.93 -8.48 -11.83
CA GLU A 10 7.30 -9.27 -12.90
C GLU A 10 5.79 -9.53 -12.72
N GLU A 11 5.20 -9.08 -11.62
CA GLU A 11 3.78 -9.28 -11.31
C GLU A 11 2.91 -8.14 -11.81
N LYS A 12 1.67 -8.49 -12.17
CA LYS A 12 0.62 -7.51 -12.51
C LYS A 12 -0.06 -7.02 -11.25
N VAL A 13 -0.16 -5.71 -11.12
CA VAL A 13 -0.69 -5.03 -9.95
C VAL A 13 -1.55 -3.84 -10.36
N ASP A 14 -2.45 -3.41 -9.48
CA ASP A 14 -3.07 -2.09 -9.58
C ASP A 14 -2.38 -1.15 -8.59
N ILE A 15 -2.05 0.06 -9.04
CA ILE A 15 -1.34 1.07 -8.23
C ILE A 15 -2.14 2.36 -8.23
N SER A 16 -2.42 2.87 -7.03
CA SER A 16 -2.97 4.22 -6.84
C SER A 16 -1.87 5.20 -6.44
N ILE A 17 -1.87 6.38 -7.07
CA ILE A 17 -0.90 7.46 -6.89
C ILE A 17 -1.63 8.70 -6.37
N ALA A 18 -1.07 9.38 -5.38
CA ALA A 18 -1.64 10.60 -4.83
C ALA A 18 -1.60 11.75 -5.86
N ASP A 19 -2.66 12.57 -5.87
CA ASP A 19 -2.70 13.90 -6.51
C ASP A 19 -2.18 13.95 -7.97
N SER A 20 -2.39 12.88 -8.73
CA SER A 20 -1.92 12.72 -10.11
C SER A 20 -3.09 12.69 -11.10
N THR A 21 -2.88 13.22 -12.31
CA THR A 21 -3.85 13.05 -13.42
C THR A 21 -3.99 11.58 -13.84
N MET A 22 -2.92 10.80 -13.67
CA MET A 22 -2.95 9.33 -13.69
C MET A 22 -2.94 8.81 -12.24
N PHE A 23 -4.10 8.87 -11.58
CA PHE A 23 -4.25 8.49 -10.17
C PHE A 23 -4.42 6.98 -9.93
N LEU A 24 -4.75 6.22 -10.99
CA LEU A 24 -4.92 4.78 -10.95
C LEU A 24 -4.31 4.14 -12.19
N LEU A 25 -3.37 3.21 -11.95
CA LEU A 25 -2.72 2.40 -12.96
C LEU A 25 -3.18 0.96 -12.80
N ASN A 26 -4.02 0.48 -13.70
CA ASN A 26 -4.57 -0.88 -13.64
C ASN A 26 -3.69 -1.87 -14.40
N ALA A 27 -3.51 -3.06 -13.84
CA ALA A 27 -2.81 -4.19 -14.43
C ALA A 27 -1.42 -3.85 -15.01
N VAL A 28 -0.68 -2.98 -14.32
CA VAL A 28 0.71 -2.66 -14.66
C VAL A 28 1.67 -3.71 -14.12
N THR A 29 2.74 -3.99 -14.85
CA THR A 29 3.77 -4.95 -14.40
C THR A 29 4.91 -4.21 -13.71
N VAL A 30 5.32 -4.65 -12.52
CA VAL A 30 6.50 -4.10 -11.84
C VAL A 30 7.77 -4.59 -12.53
N LEU A 31 8.61 -3.68 -13.02
CA LEU A 31 9.85 -4.04 -13.71
C LEU A 31 11.05 -4.02 -12.78
N SER A 32 11.22 -2.94 -12.00
CA SER A 32 12.32 -2.80 -11.07
C SER A 32 11.99 -1.82 -9.95
N VAL A 33 12.68 -1.98 -8.82
CA VAL A 33 12.65 -1.07 -7.68
C VAL A 33 14.07 -0.60 -7.43
N GLU A 34 14.32 0.68 -7.66
CA GLU A 34 15.66 1.29 -7.62
C GLU A 34 15.65 2.42 -6.59
N GLY A 35 16.09 2.14 -5.36
CA GLY A 35 16.04 3.11 -4.27
C GLY A 35 14.61 3.57 -3.97
N THR A 36 14.31 4.85 -4.22
CA THR A 36 13.00 5.47 -3.92
C THR A 36 12.05 5.51 -5.12
N ILE A 37 12.39 4.89 -6.24
CA ILE A 37 11.55 4.85 -7.45
C ILE A 37 11.20 3.41 -7.83
N VAL A 38 10.05 3.26 -8.50
CA VAL A 38 9.63 2.01 -9.15
C VAL A 38 9.41 2.25 -10.64
N LYS A 39 9.87 1.31 -11.46
CA LYS A 39 9.60 1.27 -12.89
C LYS A 39 8.50 0.26 -13.16
N LEU A 40 7.52 0.66 -13.96
CA LEU A 40 6.35 -0.13 -14.32
C LEU A 40 6.19 -0.21 -15.83
N LYS A 41 5.62 -1.31 -16.30
CA LYS A 41 5.21 -1.49 -17.69
C LYS A 41 3.69 -1.46 -17.78
N THR A 42 3.15 -0.63 -18.66
CA THR A 42 1.71 -0.64 -18.94
C THR A 42 1.34 -1.77 -19.89
N THR A 43 0.04 -2.07 -19.98
CA THR A 43 -0.51 -3.04 -20.94
C THR A 43 -0.26 -2.67 -22.41
N VAL A 44 -0.01 -1.39 -22.69
CA VAL A 44 0.35 -0.86 -24.03
C VAL A 44 1.86 -0.67 -24.21
N ASN A 45 2.69 -1.37 -23.42
CA ASN A 45 4.16 -1.35 -23.48
C ASN A 45 4.85 0.01 -23.16
N ASN A 46 4.14 0.97 -22.56
CA ASN A 46 4.80 2.19 -22.06
C ASN A 46 5.53 1.88 -20.74
N THR A 47 6.65 2.57 -20.51
CA THR A 47 7.34 2.55 -19.21
C THR A 47 6.92 3.76 -18.40
N ILE A 48 6.48 3.54 -17.16
CA ILE A 48 6.15 4.58 -16.18
C ILE A 48 7.14 4.49 -15.04
N VAL A 49 7.60 5.63 -14.54
CA VAL A 49 8.45 5.72 -13.34
C VAL A 49 7.71 6.51 -12.28
N ILE A 50 7.62 5.95 -11.06
CA ILE A 50 6.88 6.57 -9.95
C ILE A 50 7.80 6.65 -8.73
N PRO A 51 7.88 7.81 -8.04
CA PRO A 51 8.43 7.86 -6.70
C PRO A 51 7.58 7.03 -5.74
N ILE A 52 8.18 6.08 -5.02
CA ILE A 52 7.48 5.16 -4.12
C ILE A 52 6.68 5.91 -3.05
N GLN A 53 7.16 7.08 -2.62
CA GLN A 53 6.48 7.95 -1.66
C GLN A 53 5.13 8.49 -2.15
N GLU A 54 4.88 8.51 -3.48
CA GLU A 54 3.60 8.95 -4.05
C GLU A 54 2.58 7.83 -4.18
N ILE A 55 2.99 6.57 -3.95
CA ILE A 55 2.08 5.43 -3.99
C ILE A 55 1.20 5.45 -2.73
N VAL A 56 -0.10 5.56 -2.96
CA VAL A 56 -1.13 5.48 -1.93
C VAL A 56 -1.41 4.03 -1.59
N ALA A 57 -1.68 3.22 -2.62
CA ALA A 57 -2.07 1.84 -2.45
C ALA A 57 -1.60 0.96 -3.60
N ILE A 58 -1.40 -0.32 -3.30
CA ILE A 58 -1.14 -1.39 -4.26
C ILE A 58 -2.17 -2.49 -4.02
N ARG A 59 -2.78 -2.99 -5.09
CA ARG A 59 -3.58 -4.22 -5.05
C ARG A 59 -2.87 -5.34 -5.79
N SER A 60 -2.72 -6.48 -5.13
CA SER A 60 -2.23 -7.73 -5.69
C SER A 60 -2.61 -8.92 -4.81
N ASN A 61 -2.95 -10.06 -5.43
CA ASN A 61 -3.24 -11.30 -4.70
C ASN A 61 -2.01 -11.89 -4.00
N LEU A 62 -0.80 -11.49 -4.40
CA LEU A 62 0.44 -11.98 -3.81
C LEU A 62 0.81 -11.29 -2.50
N ILE A 63 0.13 -10.20 -2.14
CA ILE A 63 0.36 -9.50 -0.87
C ILE A 63 0.11 -10.43 0.33
N TYR A 64 -0.84 -11.36 0.22
CA TYR A 64 -1.19 -12.31 1.28
C TYR A 64 0.01 -13.19 1.69
N GLY A 65 0.91 -13.50 0.75
CA GLY A 65 2.09 -14.33 0.98
C GLY A 65 3.29 -13.58 1.57
N ILE A 66 3.26 -12.24 1.63
CA ILE A 66 4.41 -11.44 2.05
C ILE A 66 4.51 -11.44 3.58
N SER A 67 5.65 -11.92 4.11
CA SER A 67 5.90 -11.86 5.54
C SER A 67 6.27 -10.45 6.00
N PHE A 68 5.39 -9.86 6.82
CA PHE A 68 5.62 -8.59 7.52
C PHE A 68 6.12 -8.86 8.94
N LYS A 69 7.34 -9.41 9.09
CA LYS A 69 7.94 -9.62 10.43
C LYS A 69 8.08 -8.28 11.16
N ASN A 70 7.67 -8.27 12.43
CA ASN A 70 7.80 -7.16 13.38
C ASN A 70 9.25 -6.97 13.85
N ASN A 71 10.20 -6.73 12.95
CA ASN A 71 11.53 -6.27 13.36
C ASN A 71 11.47 -4.74 13.41
N CYS A 72 10.99 -4.21 14.53
CA CYS A 72 11.11 -2.79 14.80
C CYS A 72 12.36 -2.56 15.64
N ASP A 73 13.46 -2.20 14.99
CA ASP A 73 14.54 -1.51 15.70
C ASP A 73 13.97 -0.19 16.23
N LEU A 74 14.05 -0.02 17.54
CA LEU A 74 13.31 0.97 18.34
C LEU A 74 13.65 2.44 18.02
N GLU A 75 14.57 2.73 17.10
CA GLU A 75 15.20 4.06 16.98
C GLU A 75 14.85 4.90 15.74
N VAL A 76 14.17 4.40 14.69
CA VAL A 76 14.22 5.13 13.39
C VAL A 76 12.88 5.57 12.76
N CYS A 77 11.70 5.34 13.35
CA CYS A 77 10.46 5.90 12.77
C CYS A 77 9.49 6.38 13.85
N LYS A 78 9.43 7.69 14.12
CA LYS A 78 8.35 8.26 14.95
C LYS A 78 7.07 8.48 14.14
N GLU A 79 7.20 8.86 12.87
CA GLU A 79 6.06 9.07 11.97
C GLU A 79 5.53 7.72 11.45
N GLY A 80 4.24 7.50 11.65
CA GLY A 80 3.54 6.27 11.25
C GLY A 80 3.63 5.10 12.23
N GLU A 81 4.48 5.17 13.27
CA GLU A 81 4.61 4.10 14.27
C GLU A 81 3.35 3.94 15.13
N SER A 82 2.75 5.06 15.56
CA SER A 82 1.48 5.04 16.30
C SER A 82 0.36 4.43 15.45
N LEU A 83 0.26 4.82 14.16
CA LEU A 83 -0.72 4.24 13.23
C LEU A 83 -0.45 2.75 12.99
N ARG A 84 0.82 2.36 12.86
CA ARG A 84 1.21 0.95 12.72
C ARG A 84 0.79 0.13 13.93
N ARG A 85 1.08 0.60 15.15
CA ARG A 85 0.68 -0.06 16.40
C ARG A 85 -0.83 -0.14 16.53
N TYR A 86 -1.53 0.94 16.17
CA TYR A 86 -2.98 0.96 16.11
C TYR A 86 -3.49 -0.15 15.19
N PHE A 87 -3.05 -0.20 13.93
CA PHE A 87 -3.46 -1.26 12.99
C PHE A 87 -3.09 -2.67 13.47
N ALA A 88 -1.93 -2.84 14.11
CA ALA A 88 -1.54 -4.11 14.71
C ALA A 88 -2.52 -4.57 15.80
N SER A 89 -3.05 -3.63 16.60
CA SER A 89 -4.02 -3.93 17.67
C SER A 89 -5.44 -4.24 17.17
N ILE A 90 -5.74 -3.93 15.91
CA ILE A 90 -7.07 -4.14 15.29
C ILE A 90 -7.03 -5.14 14.12
N ILE A 91 -5.98 -5.94 13.98
CA ILE A 91 -5.95 -7.05 13.01
C ILE A 91 -7.17 -7.96 13.28
N GLY A 92 -7.87 -8.33 12.21
CA GLY A 92 -9.11 -9.10 12.24
C GLY A 92 -10.38 -8.26 12.38
N LYS A 93 -10.28 -6.97 12.70
CA LYS A 93 -11.44 -6.06 12.75
C LYS A 93 -11.74 -5.41 11.40
N LYS A 94 -13.00 -4.98 11.22
CA LYS A 94 -13.45 -4.20 10.07
C LYS A 94 -13.24 -2.71 10.30
N VAL A 95 -12.77 -2.03 9.28
CA VAL A 95 -12.58 -0.58 9.26
C VAL A 95 -13.02 0.01 7.93
N SER A 96 -13.35 1.30 7.96
CA SER A 96 -13.37 2.16 6.79
C SER A 96 -12.16 3.09 6.81
N ILE A 97 -11.48 3.25 5.68
CA ILE A 97 -10.26 4.06 5.56
C ILE A 97 -10.44 5.06 4.42
N GLN A 98 -10.23 6.33 4.71
CA GLN A 98 -10.09 7.38 3.71
C GLN A 98 -8.61 7.65 3.45
N THR A 99 -8.22 7.75 2.18
CA THR A 99 -6.82 8.01 1.77
C THR A 99 -6.71 9.24 0.86
N LYS A 100 -5.47 9.61 0.52
CA LYS A 100 -5.12 10.59 -0.52
C LYS A 100 -5.18 10.03 -1.96
N GLY A 101 -5.66 8.80 -2.14
CA GLY A 101 -5.89 8.21 -3.44
C GLY A 101 -7.21 8.68 -4.06
N GLU A 102 -7.51 8.15 -5.23
CA GLU A 102 -8.75 8.43 -5.96
C GLU A 102 -9.49 7.13 -6.31
N GLY A 103 -10.75 7.27 -6.73
CA GLY A 103 -11.62 6.13 -7.03
C GLY A 103 -11.83 5.23 -5.82
N GLU A 104 -11.70 3.92 -6.00
CA GLU A 104 -11.89 2.91 -4.94
C GLU A 104 -10.84 2.97 -3.84
N PHE A 105 -9.67 3.55 -4.10
CA PHE A 105 -8.62 3.71 -3.08
C PHE A 105 -8.83 4.97 -2.24
N LYS A 106 -9.67 5.92 -2.68
CA LYS A 106 -10.06 7.10 -1.90
C LYS A 106 -10.81 6.70 -0.63
N TYR A 107 -11.72 5.73 -0.76
CA TYR A 107 -12.56 5.22 0.32
C TYR A 107 -12.62 3.69 0.29
N ILE A 108 -11.91 3.07 1.23
CA ILE A 108 -11.96 1.62 1.44
C ILE A 108 -13.00 1.37 2.52
N ASN A 109 -14.17 0.86 2.13
CA ASN A 109 -15.34 0.78 3.01
C ASN A 109 -15.57 -0.63 3.56
N SER A 110 -15.65 -0.76 4.88
CA SER A 110 -15.99 -2.00 5.59
C SER A 110 -15.14 -3.21 5.20
N ARG A 111 -13.83 -3.08 5.41
CA ARG A 111 -12.84 -4.10 5.04
C ARG A 111 -12.03 -4.56 6.25
N ILE A 112 -11.58 -5.81 6.22
CA ILE A 112 -10.85 -6.42 7.33
C ILE A 112 -9.38 -6.03 7.27
N VAL A 113 -8.83 -5.55 8.39
CA VAL A 113 -7.39 -5.41 8.58
C VAL A 113 -6.77 -6.80 8.73
N THR A 114 -5.84 -7.15 7.86
CA THR A 114 -5.22 -8.49 7.83
C THR A 114 -3.75 -8.47 8.22
N GLY A 115 -3.13 -7.29 8.22
CA GLY A 115 -1.75 -7.14 8.63
C GLY A 115 -1.30 -5.69 8.60
N THR A 116 -0.08 -5.45 9.07
CA THR A 116 0.59 -4.16 8.99
C THR A 116 2.10 -4.39 8.96
N GLY A 117 2.84 -3.40 8.44
CA GLY A 117 4.29 -3.45 8.35
C GLY A 117 4.88 -2.04 8.41
N LYS A 118 6.18 -1.91 8.17
CA LYS A 118 6.85 -0.60 8.20
C LYS A 118 6.24 0.33 7.14
N GLY A 119 5.50 1.34 7.62
CA GLY A 119 4.85 2.37 6.82
C GLY A 119 3.62 1.92 6.03
N ILE A 120 3.05 0.74 6.31
CA ILE A 120 1.92 0.19 5.56
C ILE A 120 0.88 -0.53 6.43
N VAL A 121 -0.36 -0.61 5.95
CA VAL A 121 -1.42 -1.50 6.43
C VAL A 121 -1.90 -2.41 5.29
N ILE A 122 -2.27 -3.65 5.62
CA ILE A 122 -2.80 -4.64 4.68
C ILE A 122 -4.28 -4.87 4.95
N ILE A 123 -5.09 -4.69 3.91
CA ILE A 123 -6.53 -4.86 3.92
C ILE A 123 -6.88 -6.07 3.06
N GLU A 124 -7.68 -6.99 3.63
CA GLU A 124 -8.15 -8.24 2.99
C GLU A 124 -7.04 -9.08 2.33
N GLY A 125 -5.81 -9.00 2.83
CA GLY A 125 -4.65 -9.71 2.29
C GLY A 125 -4.22 -9.28 0.88
N THR A 126 -4.93 -8.35 0.24
CA THR A 126 -4.78 -8.07 -1.20
C THR A 126 -4.50 -6.61 -1.49
N ILE A 127 -4.69 -5.72 -0.51
CA ILE A 127 -4.47 -4.28 -0.67
C ILE A 127 -3.47 -3.82 0.38
N ALA A 128 -2.35 -3.25 -0.05
CA ALA A 128 -1.39 -2.56 0.82
C ALA A 128 -1.56 -1.05 0.68
N ILE A 129 -1.71 -0.34 1.80
CA ILE A 129 -1.90 1.12 1.82
C ILE A 129 -0.73 1.76 2.58
N SER A 130 -0.19 2.85 2.04
CA SER A 130 0.80 3.69 2.72
C SER A 130 0.17 4.41 3.91
N LEU A 131 0.70 4.21 5.13
CA LEU A 131 0.16 4.85 6.34
C LEU A 131 0.20 6.38 6.29
N SER A 132 1.23 6.96 5.66
CA SER A 132 1.38 8.41 5.48
C SER A 132 0.36 9.03 4.50
N LYS A 133 -0.41 8.19 3.80
CA LYS A 133 -1.44 8.61 2.84
C LYS A 133 -2.86 8.37 3.36
N ILE A 134 -3.01 7.93 4.62
CA ILE A 134 -4.32 7.79 5.29
C ILE A 134 -4.72 9.14 5.88
N ASN A 135 -5.96 9.56 5.60
CA ASN A 135 -6.54 10.79 6.14
C ASN A 135 -7.42 10.51 7.37
N LEU A 136 -8.21 9.43 7.32
CA LEU A 136 -9.18 9.08 8.36
C LEU A 136 -9.35 7.56 8.45
N ILE A 137 -9.60 7.07 9.67
CA ILE A 137 -9.95 5.68 9.95
C ILE A 137 -11.23 5.69 10.80
N GLU A 138 -12.20 4.87 10.42
CA GLU A 138 -13.45 4.63 11.14
C GLU A 138 -13.53 3.14 11.50
N GLU A 139 -13.69 2.83 12.79
CA GLU A 139 -13.91 1.47 13.26
C GLU A 139 -15.39 1.10 13.12
N ILE A 140 -15.64 -0.04 12.49
CA ILE A 140 -17.01 -0.54 12.32
C ILE A 140 -17.27 -1.54 13.45
N THR A 141 -18.28 -1.21 14.26
CA THR A 141 -18.68 -2.01 15.43
C THR A 141 -19.63 -3.14 15.04
#